data_AF-A0A7H1AMV8-F1
#
_entry.id   AF-A0A7H1AMV8-F1
#
_cell.length_a   1.000
_cell.length_b   1.000
_cell.length_c   1.000
_cell.angle_alpha   90.00
_cell.angle_beta   90.00
_cell.angle_gamma   90.00
#
_symmetry.space_group_name_H-M   'P 1'
#
loop_
_entity.id
_entity.type
_entity.pdbx_description
1 polymer ?
#
loop_
_entity_poly.entity_id
_entity_poly.type
_entity_poly.pdbx_seq_one_letter_code
_entity_poly.pdbx_strand_id
1 'polypeptide(L)' 'MRKSTTPPWKKPNPKGQKSTPLTAAQKEAAKQRAEENGRPYPNLVDNMWATKQR' A
#
# COMPACT_ATOMS: atom_id res chain seq x y z
N MET A 1 -14.65 12.47 -15.56
CA MET A 1 -13.24 12.26 -15.96
C MET A 1 -12.62 11.23 -15.03
N ARG A 2 -12.19 10.06 -15.52
CA ARG A 2 -11.45 9.10 -14.69
C ARG A 2 -10.11 9.75 -14.35
N LYS A 3 -9.78 9.94 -13.07
CA LYS A 3 -8.42 10.39 -12.67
C LYS A 3 -7.44 9.44 -13.34
N SER A 4 -6.63 9.96 -14.27
CA SER A 4 -5.48 9.24 -14.82
C SER A 4 -4.58 8.94 -13.64
N THR A 5 -4.73 7.74 -13.08
CA THR A 5 -4.02 7.36 -11.86
C THR A 5 -2.65 6.90 -12.32
N THR A 6 -1.74 7.86 -12.49
CA THR A 6 -0.31 7.55 -12.63
C THR A 6 0.01 6.56 -11.51
N PRO A 7 0.50 5.36 -11.85
CA PRO A 7 0.73 4.36 -10.83
C PRO A 7 1.82 4.88 -9.88
N PRO A 8 1.79 4.45 -8.61
CA PRO A 8 2.67 5.01 -7.58
C PRO A 8 4.16 4.87 -7.93
N TRP A 9 4.57 3.80 -8.61
CA TRP A 9 5.95 3.60 -9.08
C TRP A 9 6.39 4.52 -10.24
N LYS A 10 5.46 5.25 -10.87
CA LYS A 10 5.77 6.30 -11.85
C LYS A 10 5.76 7.70 -11.22
N LYS A 11 5.45 7.82 -9.92
CA LYS A 11 5.43 9.11 -9.23
C LYS A 11 6.81 9.38 -8.60
N PRO A 12 7.28 10.64 -8.62
CA PRO A 12 8.42 11.02 -7.81
C PRO A 12 8.10 10.85 -6.33
N ASN A 13 9.12 10.54 -5.52
CA ASN A 13 8.98 10.48 -4.07
C ASN A 13 8.56 11.88 -3.53
N PRO A 14 7.45 11.99 -2.78
CA PRO A 14 7.02 13.28 -2.24
C PRO A 14 8.05 13.85 -1.25
N LYS A 15 8.56 15.04 -1.54
CA LYS A 15 9.52 15.75 -0.68
C LYS A 15 8.81 16.37 0.52
N GLY A 16 9.45 16.33 1.69
CA GLY A 16 8.97 17.00 2.91
C GLY A 16 7.82 16.28 3.65
N GLN A 17 7.39 15.11 3.18
CA GLN A 17 6.36 14.32 3.85
C GLN A 17 6.96 13.34 4.85
N LYS A 18 6.36 13.23 6.04
CA LYS A 18 6.74 12.23 7.03
C LYS A 18 6.09 10.89 6.70
N SER A 19 6.86 9.82 6.74
CA SER A 19 6.33 8.46 6.61
C SER A 19 5.56 8.06 7.86
N THR A 20 4.32 7.62 7.70
CA THR A 20 3.54 7.01 8.78
C THR A 20 3.60 5.49 8.64
N PRO A 21 4.03 4.75 9.69
CA PRO A 21 4.03 3.30 9.64
C PRO A 21 2.60 2.73 9.70
N LEU A 22 2.40 1.55 9.11
CA LEU A 22 1.17 0.77 9.27
C LEU A 22 0.99 0.32 10.72
N THR A 23 -0.26 0.31 11.18
CA THR A 23 -0.62 -0.34 12.44
C THR A 23 -0.43 -1.86 12.35
N ALA A 24 -0.38 -2.56 13.49
CA ALA A 24 -0.29 -4.02 13.51
C ALA A 24 -1.46 -4.68 12.74
N ALA A 25 -2.69 -4.22 12.98
CA ALA A 25 -3.88 -4.72 12.29
C ALA A 25 -3.80 -4.51 10.76
N GLN A 26 -3.26 -3.38 10.31
CA GLN A 26 -3.07 -3.12 8.88
C GLN A 26 -2.02 -4.05 8.26
N LYS A 27 -0.95 -4.39 8.99
CA LYS A 27 0.07 -5.34 8.52
C LYS A 27 -0.51 -6.73 8.35
N GLU A 28 -1.31 -7.20 9.31
CA GLU A 28 -1.99 -8.51 9.21
C GLU A 28 -2.97 -8.54 8.04
N ALA A 29 -3.78 -7.49 7.87
CA ALA A 29 -4.69 -7.39 6.72
C ALA A 29 -3.94 -7.38 5.38
N ALA A 30 -2.80 -6.68 5.29
CA ALA A 30 -1.96 -6.67 4.10
C ALA A 30 -1.39 -8.07 3.79
N LYS A 31 -0.90 -8.75 4.82
CA LYS A 31 -0.32 -10.09 4.71
C LYS A 31 -1.36 -11.10 4.26
N GLN A 32 -2.53 -11.14 4.90
CA GLN A 32 -3.63 -12.02 4.52
C GLN A 32 -4.02 -11.81 3.06
N ARG A 33 -4.21 -10.55 2.65
CA ARG A 33 -4.55 -10.24 1.25
C ARG A 33 -3.47 -10.67 0.27
N ALA A 34 -2.19 -10.53 0.63
CA ALA A 34 -1.09 -10.99 -0.21
C ALA A 34 -1.14 -12.51 -0.38
N GLU A 35 -1.32 -13.26 0.70
CA GLU A 35 -1.45 -14.72 0.71
C GLU A 35 -2.64 -15.20 -0.13
N GLU A 36 -3.82 -14.60 0.05
CA GLU A 36 -5.04 -14.91 -0.72
C GLU A 36 -4.85 -14.71 -2.24
N ASN A 37 -4.02 -13.74 -2.63
CA ASN A 37 -3.73 -13.44 -4.02
C ASN A 37 -2.43 -14.10 -4.53
N GLY A 38 -1.79 -14.97 -3.73
CA GLY A 38 -0.55 -15.65 -4.08
C GLY A 38 0.65 -14.72 -4.30
N ARG A 39 0.65 -13.55 -3.66
CA ARG A 39 1.71 -12.53 -3.79
C ARG A 39 2.69 -12.64 -2.62
N PRO A 40 3.99 -12.49 -2.86
CA PRO A 40 4.96 -12.42 -1.77
C PRO A 40 4.71 -11.19 -0.89
N TYR A 41 4.93 -11.35 0.41
CA TYR A 41 4.88 -10.28 1.41
C TYR A 41 6.28 -10.08 2.01
N PRO A 42 6.73 -8.84 2.28
CA PRO A 42 6.02 -7.56 2.15
C PRO A 42 5.99 -7.00 0.72
N ASN A 43 4.89 -6.34 0.32
CA ASN A 43 4.77 -5.71 -0.99
C ASN A 43 4.04 -4.35 -0.97
N LEU A 44 4.27 -3.52 -2.00
CA LEU A 44 3.70 -2.16 -2.07
C LEU A 44 2.18 -2.15 -2.23
N VAL A 45 1.64 -3.04 -3.07
CA VAL A 45 0.22 -3.00 -3.47
C VAL A 45 -0.68 -3.28 -2.27
N ASP A 46 -0.37 -4.34 -1.52
CA ASP A 46 -1.15 -4.77 -0.36
C ASP A 46 -0.93 -3.84 0.83
N ASN A 47 0.29 -3.33 1.03
CA ASN A 47 0.56 -2.28 2.03
C ASN A 47 -0.22 -0.98 1.73
N MET A 48 -0.27 -0.54 0.47
CA MET A 48 -1.05 0.63 0.06
C MET A 48 -2.55 0.41 0.20
N TRP A 49 -3.05 -0.81 -0.02
CA TRP A 49 -4.44 -1.14 0.25
C TRP A 49 -4.74 -1.10 1.75
N ALA A 50 -3.85 -1.63 2.58
CA ALA A 50 -4.00 -1.66 4.03
C ALA A 50 -3.98 -0.26 4.67
N THR A 51 -3.21 0.70 4.13
CA THR A 51 -3.27 2.11 4.61
C THR A 51 -4.68 2.72 4.52
N LYS A 52 -5.53 2.21 3.62
CA LYS A 52 -6.89 2.70 3.40
C LYS A 52 -7.94 1.97 4.23
N GLN A 53 -7.59 0.84 4.83
CA GLN A 53 -8.45 0.13 5.77
C GLN A 53 -8.30 0.86 7.12
N ARG A 54 -9.37 1.57 7.53
CA ARG A 54 -9.50 2.24 8.83
C ARG A 54 -10.56 1.53 9.63
#